data_AF-A0A5C3PMQ3-F1
#
_entry.id   AF-A0A5C3PMQ3-F1
#
_cell.length_a   1.000
_cell.length_b   1.000
_cell.length_c   1.000
_cell.angle_alpha   90.00
_cell.angle_beta   90.00
_cell.angle_gamma   90.00
#
_symmetry.space_group_name_H-M   'P 1'
#
loop_
_entity.id
_entity.type
_entity.pdbx_description
1 polymer ?
#
loop_
_entity_poly.entity_id
_entity_poly.type
_entity_poly.pdbx_seq_one_letter_code
_entity_poly.pdbx_strand_id
1 'polypeptide(L)'
;MADPLAASPHASSAAPDTASPVLPAQPASRVREVTTRSLSQFTDTKHLVTVMMDAITAHKSLYELGGVLHGDINNNTIIILDSPGGDTRGALVDFDLPYSMPAIRKIGDPDPVGPPPQRNRPYYWRAPGV
;
A
#
# COMPACT_ATOMS: atom_id res chain seq x y z
N MET A 1 -1.87 -30.87 -62.08
CA MET A 1 -0.97 -29.79 -62.53
C MET A 1 -1.71 -28.48 -62.36
N ALA A 2 -1.15 -27.57 -61.56
CA ALA A 2 -1.41 -26.13 -61.39
C ALA A 2 -2.75 -25.51 -61.86
N ASP A 3 -3.54 -25.04 -60.87
CA ASP A 3 -3.94 -23.64 -60.57
C ASP A 3 -4.31 -22.60 -61.68
N PRO A 4 -5.05 -21.51 -61.33
CA PRO A 4 -6.25 -21.05 -62.03
C PRO A 4 -6.15 -19.59 -62.55
N LEU A 5 -7.21 -19.05 -63.16
CA LEU A 5 -7.31 -17.63 -63.52
C LEU A 5 -8.76 -17.14 -63.53
N ALA A 6 -9.01 -16.11 -62.69
CA ALA A 6 -9.99 -15.01 -62.81
C ALA A 6 -11.51 -15.34 -62.78
N ALA A 7 -12.43 -14.56 -62.18
CA ALA A 7 -12.39 -13.33 -61.39
C ALA A 7 -13.79 -13.01 -60.80
N SER A 8 -13.80 -12.40 -59.60
CA SER A 8 -14.73 -11.35 -59.10
C SER A 8 -16.21 -11.70 -58.77
N PRO A 9 -16.98 -10.78 -58.12
CA PRO A 9 -16.83 -10.34 -56.73
C PRO A 9 -18.19 -10.35 -55.98
N HIS A 10 -18.23 -10.72 -54.71
CA HIS A 10 -19.40 -10.40 -53.87
C HIS A 10 -18.95 -9.60 -52.65
N ALA A 11 -19.31 -8.31 -52.68
CA ALA A 11 -19.29 -7.41 -51.56
C ALA A 11 -20.14 -7.99 -50.42
N SER A 12 -19.51 -8.27 -49.28
CA SER A 12 -20.22 -8.48 -48.02
C SER A 12 -19.88 -7.32 -47.11
N SER A 13 -20.89 -6.47 -46.90
CA SER A 13 -20.90 -5.35 -45.97
C SER A 13 -20.72 -5.89 -44.54
N ALA A 14 -19.50 -5.82 -44.01
CA ALA A 14 -19.27 -6.05 -42.59
C ALA A 14 -19.75 -4.82 -41.80
N ALA A 15 -20.73 -5.04 -40.92
CA ALA A 15 -21.21 -4.05 -39.97
C ALA A 15 -20.06 -3.55 -39.07
N PRO A 16 -20.12 -2.31 -38.57
CA PRO A 16 -19.13 -1.84 -37.62
C PRO A 16 -19.28 -2.61 -36.30
N ASP A 17 -18.17 -3.18 -35.82
CA ASP A 17 -18.05 -3.71 -34.47
C ASP A 17 -18.50 -2.64 -33.47
N THR A 18 -19.69 -2.83 -32.91
CA THR A 18 -20.12 -2.16 -31.69
C THR A 18 -19.20 -2.61 -30.57
N ALA A 19 -18.13 -1.84 -30.35
CA ALA A 19 -17.30 -1.94 -29.15
C ALA A 19 -18.22 -1.78 -27.93
N SER A 20 -18.42 -2.90 -27.22
CA SER A 20 -19.09 -2.87 -25.92
C SER A 20 -18.26 -1.98 -24.99
N PRO A 21 -18.87 -1.01 -24.29
CA PRO A 21 -18.11 -0.19 -23.36
C PRO A 21 -17.60 -1.08 -22.22
N VAL A 22 -16.27 -1.15 -22.09
CA VAL A 22 -15.62 -1.73 -20.91
C VAL A 22 -16.03 -0.86 -19.73
N LEU A 23 -16.99 -1.34 -18.95
CA LEU A 23 -17.42 -0.66 -17.74
C LEU A 23 -16.22 -0.50 -16.80
N PRO A 24 -15.99 0.69 -16.20
CA PRO A 24 -14.91 0.87 -15.25
C PRO A 24 -15.09 -0.14 -14.12
N ALA A 25 -14.02 -0.88 -13.81
CA ALA A 25 -14.01 -1.86 -12.73
C ALA A 25 -14.53 -1.21 -11.45
N GLN A 26 -15.64 -1.73 -10.91
CA GLN A 26 -16.18 -1.24 -9.66
C GLN A 26 -15.09 -1.30 -8.59
N PRO A 27 -14.92 -0.24 -7.78
CA PRO A 27 -13.91 -0.25 -6.73
C PRO A 27 -14.23 -1.42 -5.80
N ALA A 28 -13.28 -2.35 -5.66
CA ALA A 28 -13.43 -3.49 -4.78
C ALA A 28 -13.81 -2.99 -3.39
N SER A 29 -14.90 -3.54 -2.83
CA SER A 29 -15.30 -3.24 -1.45
C SER A 29 -14.09 -3.43 -0.53
N ARG A 30 -13.78 -2.39 0.25
CA ARG A 30 -12.71 -2.45 1.27
C ARG A 30 -13.11 -3.30 2.49
N VAL A 31 -14.35 -3.77 2.54
CA VAL A 31 -14.90 -4.58 3.64
C VAL A 31 -15.03 -6.02 3.17
N ARG A 32 -14.46 -6.94 3.96
CA ARG A 32 -14.56 -8.39 3.77
C ARG A 32 -14.97 -9.02 5.10
N GLU A 33 -15.90 -9.97 5.05
CA GLU A 33 -16.24 -10.79 6.20
C GLU A 33 -15.15 -11.85 6.38
N VAL A 34 -14.56 -11.89 7.58
CA VAL A 34 -13.49 -12.83 7.97
C VAL A 34 -13.64 -13.17 9.45
N THR A 35 -13.21 -14.38 9.82
CA THR A 35 -12.99 -14.75 11.23
C THR A 35 -11.52 -14.55 11.56
N THR A 36 -11.22 -14.02 12.74
CA THR A 36 -9.84 -13.75 13.17
C THR A 36 -9.41 -14.72 14.26
N ARG A 37 -8.13 -15.11 14.21
CA ARG A 37 -7.49 -15.97 15.22
C ARG A 37 -6.07 -15.47 15.51
N SER A 38 -5.57 -15.79 16.71
CA SER A 38 -4.19 -15.49 17.08
C SER A 38 -3.23 -16.30 16.24
N LEU A 39 -2.05 -15.74 15.93
CA LEU A 39 -0.97 -16.47 15.26
C LEU A 39 -0.65 -17.80 15.95
N SER A 40 -0.75 -17.88 17.28
CA SER A 40 -0.52 -19.10 18.07
C SER A 40 -1.44 -20.28 17.74
N GLN A 41 -2.54 -20.04 17.01
CA GLN A 41 -3.52 -21.06 16.64
C GLN A 41 -3.28 -21.65 15.24
N PHE A 42 -2.04 -21.55 14.73
CA PHE A 42 -1.64 -22.21 13.49
C PHE A 42 -1.77 -23.75 13.61
N THR A 43 -2.07 -24.41 12.50
CA THR A 43 -2.33 -25.86 12.46
C THR A 43 -1.07 -26.69 12.25
N ASP A 44 -0.13 -26.15 11.49
CA ASP A 44 1.11 -26.80 11.10
C ASP A 44 2.17 -25.75 10.70
N THR A 45 3.41 -26.20 10.54
CA THR A 45 4.54 -25.32 10.23
C THR A 45 4.38 -24.60 8.89
N LYS A 46 3.78 -25.24 7.88
CA LYS A 46 3.58 -24.61 6.57
C LYS A 46 2.56 -23.47 6.68
N HIS A 47 1.50 -23.70 7.44
CA HIS A 47 0.49 -22.69 7.72
C HIS A 47 1.11 -21.48 8.44
N LEU A 48 1.92 -21.70 9.49
CA LEU A 48 2.62 -20.62 10.19
C LEU A 48 3.52 -19.80 9.24
N VAL A 49 4.34 -20.46 8.43
CA VAL A 49 5.24 -19.78 7.49
C VAL A 49 4.47 -18.99 6.45
N THR A 50 3.31 -19.49 6.01
CA THR A 50 2.44 -18.79 5.04
C THR A 50 1.87 -17.50 5.64
N VAL A 51 1.34 -17.58 6.87
CA VAL A 51 0.81 -16.41 7.59
C VAL A 51 1.90 -15.37 7.85
N MET A 52 3.11 -15.81 8.24
CA MET A 52 4.25 -14.92 8.42
C MET A 52 4.70 -14.27 7.11
N MET A 53 4.69 -15.01 6.00
CA MET A 53 5.02 -14.47 4.68
C MET A 53 4.04 -13.38 4.25
N ASP A 54 2.74 -13.60 4.46
CA ASP A 54 1.71 -12.60 4.16
C ASP A 54 1.93 -11.32 4.98
N ALA A 55 2.22 -11.47 6.28
CA ALA A 55 2.51 -10.35 7.17
C ALA A 55 3.75 -9.56 6.70
N ILE A 56 4.85 -10.24 6.35
CA ILE A 56 6.06 -9.59 5.84
C ILE A 56 5.79 -8.90 4.50
N THR A 57 4.96 -9.50 3.64
CA THR A 57 4.57 -8.91 2.35
C THR A 57 3.73 -7.67 2.53
N ALA A 58 2.80 -7.67 3.49
CA ALA A 58 2.02 -6.50 3.88
C ALA A 58 2.93 -5.39 4.43
N HIS A 59 3.86 -5.74 5.33
CA HIS A 59 4.85 -4.80 5.87
C HIS A 59 5.73 -4.19 4.77
N LYS A 60 6.20 -4.99 3.81
CA LYS A 60 6.99 -4.52 2.67
C LYS A 60 6.17 -3.54 1.83
N SER A 61 4.92 -3.89 1.50
CA SER A 61 4.04 -3.03 0.71
C SER A 61 3.79 -1.69 1.41
N LEU A 62 3.60 -1.74 2.73
CA LEU A 62 3.45 -0.55 3.56
C LEU A 62 4.71 0.34 3.52
N TYR A 63 5.90 -0.24 3.57
CA TYR A 63 7.15 0.50 3.45
C TYR A 63 7.33 1.11 2.05
N GLU A 64 7.19 0.31 1.01
CA GLU A 64 7.46 0.72 -0.37
C GLU A 64 6.42 1.69 -0.94
N LEU A 65 5.14 1.48 -0.63
CA LEU A 65 4.03 2.28 -1.15
C LEU A 65 3.60 3.38 -0.18
N GLY A 66 3.68 3.10 1.13
CA GLY A 66 3.23 4.01 2.19
C GLY A 66 4.35 4.84 2.83
N GLY A 67 5.63 4.50 2.62
CA GLY A 67 6.76 5.23 3.20
C GLY A 67 6.82 5.16 4.73
N VAL A 68 6.17 4.15 5.33
CA VAL A 68 6.04 3.96 6.77
C VAL A 68 6.41 2.54 7.16
N LEU A 69 7.06 2.39 8.31
CA LEU A 69 7.32 1.10 8.94
C LEU A 69 6.23 0.82 9.97
N HIS A 70 5.76 -0.43 10.04
CA HIS A 70 4.82 -0.83 11.10
C HIS A 70 5.44 -0.65 12.48
N GLY A 71 6.73 -0.96 12.60
CA GLY A 71 7.48 -0.81 13.85
C GLY A 71 7.27 -1.93 14.86
N ASP A 72 6.16 -2.67 14.77
CA ASP A 72 5.87 -3.78 15.69
C ASP A 72 5.47 -5.07 14.96
N ILE A 73 6.44 -5.95 14.70
CA ILE A 73 6.22 -7.26 14.08
C ILE A 73 6.40 -8.33 15.17
N ASN A 74 5.30 -8.77 15.77
CA ASN A 74 5.31 -9.77 16.84
C ASN A 74 4.07 -10.67 16.77
N ASN A 75 3.98 -11.66 17.66
CA ASN A 75 2.88 -12.65 17.67
C ASN A 75 1.49 -12.06 17.95
N ASN A 76 1.41 -10.85 18.51
CA ASN A 76 0.16 -10.17 18.85
C ASN A 76 -0.31 -9.23 17.75
N THR A 77 0.61 -8.71 16.91
CA THR A 77 0.30 -7.84 15.77
C THR A 77 0.11 -8.58 14.46
N ILE A 78 0.41 -9.88 14.44
CA ILE A 78 0.13 -10.78 13.31
C ILE A 78 -1.07 -11.65 13.66
N ILE A 79 -2.08 -11.65 12.79
CA ILE A 79 -3.29 -12.45 12.96
C ILE A 79 -3.54 -13.35 11.76
N ILE A 80 -4.28 -14.43 12.01
CA ILE A 80 -4.78 -15.33 10.98
C ILE A 80 -6.19 -14.87 10.60
N LEU A 81 -6.43 -14.68 9.32
CA LEU A 81 -7.73 -14.36 8.74
C LEU A 81 -8.28 -15.58 8.00
N ASP A 82 -9.39 -16.12 8.48
CA ASP A 82 -10.13 -17.18 7.81
C ASP A 82 -11.32 -16.60 7.05
N SER A 83 -11.32 -16.79 5.74
CA SER A 83 -12.42 -16.38 4.86
C SER A 83 -13.52 -17.45 4.84
N PRO A 84 -14.80 -17.08 4.61
CA PRO A 84 -15.90 -18.06 4.51
C PRO A 84 -15.69 -19.15 3.44
N GLY A 85 -14.87 -18.86 2.42
CA GLY A 85 -14.49 -19.82 1.38
C GLY A 85 -13.37 -20.80 1.77
N GLY A 86 -12.91 -20.79 3.02
CA GLY A 86 -11.83 -21.66 3.51
C GLY A 86 -10.41 -21.19 3.17
N ASP A 87 -10.26 -20.01 2.56
CA ASP A 87 -8.95 -19.40 2.34
C ASP A 87 -8.46 -18.75 3.64
N THR A 88 -7.19 -19.01 3.98
CA THR A 88 -6.55 -18.45 5.16
C THR A 88 -5.39 -17.56 4.75
N ARG A 89 -5.28 -16.40 5.39
CA ARG A 89 -4.23 -15.40 5.13
C ARG A 89 -3.66 -14.86 6.42
N GLY A 90 -2.39 -14.46 6.37
CA GLY A 90 -1.82 -13.60 7.42
C GLY A 90 -2.17 -12.13 7.21
N ALA A 91 -2.37 -11.42 8.30
CA ALA A 91 -2.56 -9.98 8.28
C ALA A 91 -1.80 -9.31 9.43
N LEU A 92 -1.45 -8.06 9.20
CA LEU A 92 -0.80 -7.19 10.17
C LEU A 92 -1.83 -6.20 10.70
N VAL A 93 -1.92 -6.09 12.02
CA VAL A 93 -2.83 -5.21 12.76
C VAL A 93 -2.05 -4.35 13.74
N ASP A 94 -2.75 -3.40 14.35
CA ASP A 94 -2.18 -2.43 15.31
C ASP A 94 -1.25 -1.41 14.65
N PHE A 95 -1.86 -0.50 13.87
CA PHE A 95 -1.17 0.53 13.09
C PHE A 95 -1.10 1.89 13.79
N ASP A 96 -1.15 1.92 15.12
CA ASP A 96 -1.32 3.17 15.87
C ASP A 96 0.00 3.92 16.09
N LEU A 97 1.15 3.22 16.02
CA LEU A 97 2.51 3.78 16.21
C LEU A 97 3.46 3.53 15.03
N PRO A 98 3.07 3.85 13.78
CA PRO A 98 3.93 3.62 12.64
C PRO A 98 5.05 4.65 12.58
N TYR A 99 6.25 4.20 12.24
CA TYR A 99 7.37 5.11 12.05
C TYR A 99 7.39 5.62 10.62
N SER A 100 7.22 6.92 10.44
CA SER A 100 7.44 7.53 9.13
C SER A 100 8.93 7.57 8.80
N MET A 101 9.30 7.20 7.57
CA MET A 101 10.69 7.22 7.13
C MET A 101 11.33 8.62 7.20
N PRO A 102 10.64 9.73 6.90
CA PRO A 102 11.19 11.07 7.11
C PRO A 102 11.54 11.34 8.58
N ALA A 103 10.68 10.91 9.53
CA ALA A 103 10.95 11.09 10.95
C ALA A 103 12.14 10.23 11.41
N ILE A 104 12.23 8.96 10.98
CA ILE A 104 13.38 8.10 11.31
C ILE A 104 14.69 8.70 10.80
N ARG A 105 14.73 9.21 9.57
CA ARG A 105 15.95 9.82 9.00
C ARG A 105 16.46 10.97 9.88
N LYS A 106 15.56 11.78 10.44
CA LYS A 106 15.92 12.87 11.37
C LYS A 106 16.48 12.39 12.71
N ILE A 107 16.26 11.12 13.10
CA ILE A 107 16.88 10.55 14.30
C ILE A 107 18.35 10.21 14.03
N GLY A 108 18.64 9.66 12.85
CA GLY A 108 20.01 9.28 12.44
C GLY A 108 20.86 10.47 11.95
N ASP A 109 20.22 11.46 11.33
CA ASP A 109 20.84 12.69 10.84
C ASP A 109 19.95 13.88 11.23
N PRO A 110 20.02 14.33 12.50
CA PRO A 110 19.21 15.44 12.97
C PRO A 110 19.62 16.73 12.24
N ASP A 111 18.63 17.57 11.92
CA ASP A 111 18.89 18.90 11.40
C ASP A 111 19.93 19.58 12.31
N PRO A 112 21.02 20.14 11.76
CA PRO A 112 22.04 20.79 12.58
C PRO A 112 21.35 21.84 13.44
N VAL A 113 21.68 21.85 14.73
CA VAL A 113 21.16 22.85 15.67
C VAL A 113 21.71 24.21 15.24
N GLY A 114 20.99 24.86 14.33
CA GLY A 114 21.25 26.24 13.97
C GLY A 114 21.12 27.10 15.23
N PRO A 115 21.89 28.19 15.36
CA PRO A 115 21.67 29.12 16.45
C PRO A 115 20.19 29.51 16.46
N PRO A 116 19.56 29.64 17.65
CA PRO A 116 18.16 30.04 17.73
C PRO A 116 17.93 31.26 16.85
N PRO A 117 16.79 31.36 16.16
CA PRO A 117 16.53 32.45 15.23
C PRO A 117 16.83 33.76 15.94
N GLN A 118 17.82 34.49 15.40
CA GLN A 118 18.22 35.78 15.92
C GLN A 118 16.98 36.66 15.81
N ARG A 119 16.28 36.83 16.94
CA ARG A 119 15.15 37.74 17.04
C ARG A 119 15.75 39.13 16.87
N ASN A 120 15.78 39.61 15.63
CA ASN A 120 15.99 41.02 15.32
C ASN A 120 14.89 41.79 16.06
N ARG A 121 15.16 42.13 17.32
CA ARG A 121 14.39 43.11 18.07
C ARG A 121 14.64 44.43 17.34
N PRO A 122 13.65 45.02 16.67
CA PRO A 122 13.79 46.41 16.32
C PRO A 122 13.77 47.18 17.65
N TYR A 123 14.89 47.85 17.95
CA TYR A 123 14.99 48.73 19.11
C TYR A 123 14.09 49.94 18.90
N TYR A 124 12.80 49.84 19.24
CA TYR A 124 11.95 51.02 19.43
C TYR A 124 12.09 51.48 20.88
N TRP A 125 13.21 52.11 21.19
CA TRP A 125 13.25 53.26 22.09
C TRP A 125 14.59 53.99 21.87
N ARG A 126 14.59 55.02 21.02
CA ARG A 126 15.41 56.18 21.31
C ARG A 126 14.51 57.13 22.08
N ALA A 127 14.75 57.28 23.37
CA ALA A 127 14.28 58.46 24.06
C ALA A 127 14.90 59.69 23.36
N PRO A 128 14.13 60.73 23.02
CA PRO A 128 14.73 61.99 22.59
C PRO A 128 15.52 62.55 23.77
N GLY A 129 16.83 62.71 23.57
CA GLY A 129 17.66 63.45 24.50
C GLY A 129 17.29 64.93 24.49
N VAL A 130 17.34 65.49 25.70
CA VAL A 130 17.81 66.85 26.09
C VAL A 130 17.39 68.04 25.23
#